data_AF-A0A0L6VKZ5-F1
#
_entry.id   AF-A0A0L6VKZ5-F1
#
_cell.length_a   1.000
_cell.length_b   1.000
_cell.length_c   1.000
_cell.angle_alpha   90.00
_cell.angle_beta   90.00
_cell.angle_gamma   90.00
#
_symmetry.space_group_name_H-M   'P 1'
#
loop_
_entity.id
_entity.type
_entity.pdbx_description
1 polymer ?
#
loop_
_entity_poly.entity_id
_entity_poly.type
_entity_poly.pdbx_seq_one_letter_code
_entity_poly.pdbx_strand_id
1 'polypeptide(L)'
;MAKLSPAEYAALSPEERTIYDEAESAREREEQAALPFTWKQSLQDVSLVIPVPPGTKARDLIVDMKKSKLLVGLKGQEPILDGKLCKEIKLEESTWTLDDNKEIHVHLEKINQMTWWENVLSHHPKIDTTKITPENSKLSELDGETRAMVEKMMVIFYFSFLLHSFVSLGSCALCFLLQFDNQQKQMGKPTSDEQKKLEMLDKFKAAHPEMDFSNAKIG
;
A
#
# COMPACT_ATOMS: atom_id res chain seq x y z
N MET A 1 14.31 11.32 -17.67
CA MET A 1 14.89 12.36 -16.79
C MET A 1 15.32 11.68 -15.50
N ALA A 2 16.40 12.14 -14.86
CA ALA A 2 16.84 11.60 -13.57
C ALA A 2 15.80 11.95 -12.50
N LYS A 3 15.47 11.02 -11.59
CA LYS A 3 14.58 11.30 -10.46
C LYS A 3 15.20 12.44 -9.64
N LEU A 4 14.43 13.50 -9.39
CA LEU A 4 14.85 14.59 -8.51
C LEU A 4 15.17 14.02 -7.12
N SER A 5 16.23 14.52 -6.50
CA SER A 5 16.49 14.19 -5.11
C SER A 5 15.39 14.78 -4.20
N PRO A 6 15.16 14.20 -3.00
CA PRO A 6 14.16 14.70 -2.07
C PRO A 6 14.33 16.19 -1.70
N ALA A 7 15.58 16.68 -1.69
CA ALA A 7 15.89 18.08 -1.43
C ALA A 7 15.50 19.00 -2.60
N GLU A 8 15.66 18.54 -3.84
CA GLU A 8 15.26 19.29 -5.03
C GLU A 8 13.73 19.33 -5.19
N TYR A 9 13.03 18.23 -4.88
CA TYR A 9 11.56 18.22 -4.86
C TYR A 9 10.97 19.16 -3.79
N ALA A 10 11.59 19.22 -2.61
CA ALA A 10 11.16 20.13 -1.54
C ALA A 10 11.38 21.61 -1.88
N ALA A 11 12.29 21.93 -2.78
CA ALA A 11 12.57 23.29 -3.24
C ALA A 11 11.61 23.79 -4.34
N LEU A 12 10.85 22.88 -4.97
CA LEU A 12 9.86 23.23 -6.00
C LEU A 12 8.63 23.94 -5.40
N SER A 13 8.05 24.86 -6.17
CA SER A 13 6.76 25.46 -5.86
C SER A 13 5.61 24.43 -5.96
N PRO A 14 4.45 24.67 -5.34
CA PRO A 14 3.31 23.75 -5.42
C PRO A 14 2.89 23.40 -6.85
N GLU A 15 2.94 24.36 -7.78
CA GLU A 15 2.58 24.18 -9.19
C GLU A 15 3.61 23.33 -9.94
N GLU A 16 4.90 23.54 -9.68
CA GLU A 16 5.97 22.73 -10.30
C GLU A 16 5.98 21.29 -9.77
N ARG A 17 5.61 21.08 -8.50
CA ARG A 17 5.43 19.72 -7.94
C ARG A 17 4.29 19.00 -8.63
N THR A 18 3.16 19.66 -8.85
CA THR A 18 2.04 19.03 -9.58
C THR A 18 2.44 18.64 -11.00
N ILE A 19 3.15 19.50 -11.72
CA ILE A 19 3.60 19.20 -13.09
C ILE A 19 4.61 18.05 -13.11
N TYR A 20 5.56 18.03 -12.16
CA TYR A 20 6.53 16.94 -12.02
C TYR A 20 5.86 15.62 -11.66
N ASP A 21 4.96 15.63 -10.68
CA ASP A 21 4.22 14.45 -10.23
C ASP A 21 3.29 13.90 -11.33
N GLU A 22 2.65 14.78 -12.11
CA GLU A 22 1.83 14.41 -13.27
C GLU A 22 2.67 13.82 -14.41
N ALA A 23 3.81 14.44 -14.72
CA ALA A 23 4.72 13.97 -15.77
C ALA A 23 5.33 12.61 -15.43
N GLU A 24 5.78 12.40 -14.18
CA GLU A 24 6.28 11.09 -13.73
C GLU A 24 5.15 10.04 -13.75
N SER A 25 3.94 10.40 -13.31
CA SER A 25 2.79 9.49 -13.34
C SER A 25 2.36 9.13 -14.76
N ALA A 26 2.47 10.06 -15.72
CA ALA A 26 2.18 9.80 -17.13
C ALA A 26 3.20 8.82 -17.73
N ARG A 27 4.49 9.00 -17.44
CA ARG A 27 5.56 8.09 -17.88
C ARG A 27 5.43 6.70 -17.28
N GLU A 28 5.16 6.62 -15.96
CA GLU A 28 4.91 5.34 -15.28
C GLU A 28 3.71 4.61 -15.90
N ARG A 29 2.65 5.35 -16.26
CA ARG A 29 1.47 4.79 -16.92
C ARG A 29 1.78 4.31 -18.35
N GLU A 30 2.60 5.03 -19.10
CA GLU A 30 3.04 4.63 -20.45
C GLU A 30 3.91 3.37 -20.41
N GLU A 31 4.86 3.30 -19.48
CA GLU A 31 5.70 2.11 -19.28
C GLU A 31 4.86 0.90 -18.83
N GLN A 32 3.83 1.11 -18.02
CA GLN A 32 2.87 0.06 -17.62
C GLN A 32 1.92 -0.34 -18.77
N ALA A 33 1.47 0.61 -19.59
CA ALA A 33 0.63 0.35 -20.75
C ALA A 33 1.39 -0.34 -21.89
N ALA A 34 2.71 -0.21 -21.91
CA ALA A 34 3.59 -0.92 -22.83
C ALA A 34 3.78 -2.41 -22.45
N LEU A 35 3.36 -2.84 -21.26
CA LEU A 35 3.42 -4.24 -20.88
C LEU A 35 2.45 -5.07 -21.72
N PRO A 36 2.83 -6.31 -22.11
CA PRO A 36 1.97 -7.19 -22.91
C PRO A 36 0.78 -7.76 -22.11
N PHE A 37 0.56 -7.28 -20.88
CA PHE A 37 -0.53 -7.69 -19.99
C PHE A 37 -0.94 -6.51 -19.10
N THR A 38 -2.21 -6.46 -18.72
CA THR A 38 -2.74 -5.52 -17.74
C THR A 38 -2.97 -6.26 -16.43
N TRP A 39 -2.74 -5.61 -15.30
CA TRP A 39 -3.08 -6.20 -14.01
C TRP A 39 -3.66 -5.16 -13.07
N LYS A 40 -4.53 -5.63 -12.19
CA LYS A 40 -5.18 -4.86 -11.13
C LYS A 40 -5.07 -5.67 -9.84
N GLN A 41 -5.09 -5.00 -8.71
CA GLN A 41 -5.12 -5.67 -7.43
C GLN A 41 -6.13 -5.03 -6.50
N SER A 42 -6.72 -5.85 -5.65
CA SER A 42 -7.45 -5.42 -4.48
C SER A 42 -6.61 -5.74 -3.24
N LEU A 43 -7.19 -5.51 -2.06
CA LEU A 43 -6.59 -5.96 -0.81
C LEU A 43 -6.53 -7.50 -0.69
N GLN A 44 -7.51 -8.19 -1.27
CA GLN A 44 -7.74 -9.63 -1.13
C GLN A 44 -7.13 -10.42 -2.29
N ASP A 45 -7.19 -9.87 -3.50
CA ASP A 45 -6.85 -10.57 -4.73
C ASP A 45 -6.02 -9.75 -5.71
N VAL A 46 -5.47 -10.42 -6.73
CA VAL A 46 -4.80 -9.83 -7.88
C VAL A 46 -5.43 -10.41 -9.14
N SER A 47 -5.87 -9.54 -10.04
CA SER A 47 -6.50 -9.90 -11.31
C SER A 47 -5.62 -9.46 -12.48
N LEU A 48 -5.20 -10.40 -13.32
CA LEU A 48 -4.43 -10.16 -14.53
C LEU A 48 -5.28 -10.40 -15.77
N VAL A 49 -5.04 -9.60 -16.80
CA VAL A 49 -5.65 -9.70 -18.13
C VAL A 49 -4.53 -9.75 -19.16
N ILE A 50 -4.43 -10.86 -19.88
CA ILE A 50 -3.36 -11.12 -20.83
C ILE A 50 -4.00 -11.30 -22.21
N PRO A 51 -3.86 -10.32 -23.12
CA PRO A 51 -4.36 -10.47 -24.49
C PRO A 51 -3.60 -11.59 -25.22
N VAL A 52 -4.35 -12.46 -25.89
CA VAL A 52 -3.83 -13.55 -26.72
C VAL A 52 -4.36 -13.43 -28.16
N PRO A 53 -3.63 -13.99 -29.16
CA PRO A 53 -4.10 -13.97 -30.54
C PRO A 53 -5.50 -14.58 -30.69
N PRO A 54 -6.38 -13.97 -31.51
CA PRO A 54 -7.75 -14.44 -31.67
C PRO A 54 -7.77 -15.87 -32.24
N GLY A 55 -8.58 -16.73 -31.64
CA GLY A 55 -8.68 -18.15 -32.02
C GLY A 55 -7.79 -19.09 -31.20
N THR A 56 -7.07 -18.56 -30.21
CA THR A 56 -6.38 -19.35 -29.18
C THR A 56 -7.40 -20.15 -28.38
N LYS A 57 -7.20 -21.48 -28.27
CA LYS A 57 -8.06 -22.34 -27.45
C LYS A 57 -7.34 -22.72 -26.16
N ALA A 58 -8.10 -23.06 -25.12
CA ALA A 58 -7.55 -23.50 -23.84
C ALA A 58 -6.53 -24.65 -23.94
N ARG A 59 -6.67 -25.56 -24.92
CA ARG A 59 -5.72 -26.66 -25.16
C ARG A 59 -4.34 -26.22 -25.65
N ASP A 60 -4.28 -25.03 -26.24
CA ASP A 60 -3.08 -24.44 -26.81
C ASP A 60 -2.42 -23.47 -25.80
N LEU A 61 -3.03 -23.30 -24.62
CA LEU A 61 -2.51 -22.52 -23.50
C LEU A 61 -1.74 -23.41 -22.51
N ILE A 62 -0.68 -22.84 -21.94
CA ILE A 62 0.07 -23.40 -20.82
C ILE A 62 -0.07 -22.43 -19.66
N VAL A 63 -0.87 -22.80 -18.66
CA VAL A 63 -1.07 -22.03 -17.43
C VAL A 63 -0.67 -22.91 -16.25
N ASP A 64 0.52 -22.68 -15.68
CA ASP A 64 1.00 -23.34 -14.47
C ASP A 64 1.02 -22.33 -13.32
N MET A 65 0.04 -22.46 -12.42
CA MET A 65 -0.08 -21.65 -11.22
C MET A 65 0.42 -22.44 -10.02
N LYS A 66 1.31 -21.85 -9.23
CA LYS A 66 1.81 -22.40 -7.97
C LYS A 66 1.74 -21.32 -6.89
N LYS A 67 1.84 -21.73 -5.64
CA LYS A 67 1.81 -20.82 -4.47
C LYS A 67 2.75 -19.63 -4.59
N SER A 68 3.91 -19.78 -5.23
CA SER A 68 4.91 -18.72 -5.38
C SER A 68 5.46 -18.57 -6.80
N LYS A 69 4.84 -19.20 -7.80
CA LYS A 69 5.27 -19.14 -9.20
C LYS A 69 4.05 -19.05 -10.12
N LEU A 70 4.14 -18.24 -11.16
CA LEU A 70 3.14 -18.15 -12.21
C LEU A 70 3.83 -18.30 -13.56
N LEU A 71 3.29 -19.16 -14.41
CA LEU A 71 3.68 -19.30 -15.81
C LEU A 71 2.42 -19.28 -16.68
N VAL A 72 2.39 -18.36 -17.63
CA VAL A 72 1.33 -18.24 -18.64
C VAL A 72 1.98 -18.13 -20.01
N GLY A 73 1.63 -19.01 -20.93
CA GLY A 73 2.17 -19.01 -22.28
C GLY A 73 1.34 -19.79 -23.28
N LEU A 74 1.75 -19.71 -24.54
CA LEU A 74 1.19 -20.48 -25.64
C LEU A 74 2.06 -21.71 -25.89
N LYS A 75 1.44 -22.84 -26.20
CA LYS A 75 2.15 -24.08 -26.51
C LYS A 75 2.99 -23.89 -27.78
N GLY A 76 4.30 -24.00 -27.66
CA GLY A 76 5.25 -23.84 -28.77
C GLY A 76 5.73 -22.41 -29.01
N GLN A 77 5.38 -21.46 -28.14
CA GLN A 77 5.95 -20.10 -28.13
C GLN A 77 6.62 -19.82 -26.78
N GLU A 78 7.37 -18.72 -26.70
CA GLU A 78 7.92 -18.26 -25.42
C GLU A 78 6.78 -17.89 -24.45
N PRO A 79 6.92 -18.23 -23.16
CA PRO A 79 5.94 -17.83 -22.14
C PRO A 79 5.74 -16.32 -22.12
N ILE A 80 4.49 -15.88 -22.13
CA ILE A 80 4.11 -14.46 -22.04
C ILE A 80 4.44 -13.93 -20.64
N LEU A 81 4.24 -14.76 -19.62
CA LEU A 81 4.61 -14.53 -18.23
C LEU A 81 5.30 -15.77 -17.69
N ASP A 82 6.52 -15.63 -17.17
CA ASP A 82 7.19 -16.68 -16.39
C ASP A 82 7.98 -16.04 -15.27
N GLY A 83 7.55 -16.26 -14.03
CA GLY A 83 8.34 -15.84 -12.89
C GLY A 83 7.81 -16.20 -11.54
N LYS A 84 8.61 -15.84 -10.54
CA LYS A 84 8.26 -15.98 -9.14
C LYS A 84 7.29 -14.86 -8.76
N LEU A 85 6.18 -15.23 -8.12
CA LEU A 85 5.26 -14.29 -7.51
C LEU A 85 5.93 -13.58 -6.34
N CYS A 86 5.55 -12.33 -6.11
CA CYS A 86 6.14 -11.51 -5.06
C CYS A 86 5.75 -11.96 -3.65
N LYS A 87 4.54 -12.50 -3.51
CA LYS A 87 4.03 -13.11 -2.28
C LYS A 87 3.32 -14.41 -2.62
N GLU A 88 3.04 -15.18 -1.57
CA GLU A 88 2.34 -16.45 -1.72
C GLU A 88 0.84 -16.25 -1.94
N ILE A 89 0.27 -17.08 -2.80
CA ILE A 89 -1.16 -17.11 -3.15
C ILE A 89 -1.82 -18.39 -2.64
N LYS A 90 -3.12 -18.29 -2.37
CA LYS A 90 -3.96 -19.47 -2.12
C LYS A 90 -4.28 -20.12 -3.45
N LEU A 91 -3.50 -21.12 -3.82
CA LEU A 91 -3.68 -21.82 -5.11
C LEU A 91 -5.09 -22.40 -5.27
N GLU A 92 -5.69 -22.93 -4.19
CA GLU A 92 -7.03 -23.53 -4.21
C GLU A 92 -8.16 -22.52 -4.51
N GLU A 93 -7.95 -21.25 -4.18
CA GLU A 93 -8.91 -20.15 -4.42
C GLU A 93 -8.54 -19.32 -5.66
N SER A 94 -7.37 -19.58 -6.25
CA SER A 94 -6.92 -18.90 -7.47
C SER A 94 -7.43 -19.63 -8.70
N THR A 95 -7.92 -18.88 -9.69
CA THR A 95 -8.52 -19.43 -10.90
C THR A 95 -8.01 -18.69 -12.14
N TRP A 96 -8.10 -19.34 -13.30
CA TRP A 96 -7.86 -18.70 -14.59
C TRP A 96 -8.98 -19.06 -15.55
N THR A 97 -9.32 -18.12 -16.42
CA THR A 97 -10.33 -18.29 -17.47
C THR A 97 -9.82 -17.72 -18.78
N LEU A 98 -10.35 -18.23 -19.89
CA LEU A 98 -10.11 -17.70 -21.22
C LEU A 98 -11.41 -17.07 -21.70
N ASP A 99 -11.41 -15.75 -21.90
CA ASP A 99 -12.56 -15.00 -22.37
C ASP A 99 -12.45 -14.76 -23.88
N ASP A 100 -13.55 -15.03 -24.59
CA ASP A 100 -13.72 -14.82 -26.03
C ASP A 100 -12.62 -15.40 -26.96
N ASN A 101 -11.78 -16.32 -26.46
CA ASN A 101 -10.55 -16.79 -27.13
C ASN A 101 -9.60 -15.65 -27.54
N LYS A 102 -9.61 -14.54 -26.78
CA LYS A 102 -8.86 -13.31 -27.06
C LYS A 102 -8.10 -12.79 -25.84
N GLU A 103 -8.53 -13.11 -24.63
CA GLU A 103 -7.83 -12.67 -23.42
C GLU A 103 -7.92 -13.71 -22.31
N ILE A 104 -6.81 -13.90 -21.60
CA ILE A 104 -6.73 -14.78 -20.43
C ILE A 104 -6.92 -13.92 -19.20
N HIS A 105 -7.90 -14.25 -18.38
CA HIS A 105 -8.10 -13.67 -17.06
C HIS A 105 -7.49 -14.60 -16.01
N VAL A 106 -6.57 -14.09 -15.19
CA VAL A 106 -5.97 -14.84 -14.09
C VAL A 106 -6.33 -14.14 -12.79
N HIS A 107 -7.01 -14.84 -11.91
CA HIS A 107 -7.41 -14.36 -10.59
C HIS A 107 -6.59 -15.09 -9.53
N LEU A 108 -5.80 -14.33 -8.78
CA LEU A 108 -4.89 -14.83 -7.75
C LEU A 108 -5.35 -14.34 -6.38
N GLU A 109 -5.75 -15.26 -5.52
CA GLU A 109 -6.15 -14.95 -4.16
C GLU A 109 -4.93 -14.85 -3.23
N LYS A 110 -4.79 -13.75 -2.49
CA LYS A 110 -3.64 -13.55 -1.60
C LYS A 110 -3.80 -14.41 -0.35
N ILE A 111 -2.71 -15.03 0.12
CA ILE A 111 -2.72 -15.66 1.46
C ILE A 111 -2.85 -14.59 2.55
N ASN A 112 -2.13 -13.48 2.38
CA ASN A 112 -2.18 -12.35 3.30
C ASN A 112 -3.01 -11.21 2.69
N GLN A 113 -4.29 -11.19 3.04
CA GLN A 113 -5.27 -10.18 2.64
C GLN A 113 -5.07 -8.82 3.35
N MET A 114 -3.87 -8.54 3.86
CA MET A 114 -3.50 -7.25 4.46
C MET A 114 -2.24 -6.67 3.81
N THR A 115 -1.80 -7.21 2.67
CA THR A 115 -0.56 -6.80 1.99
C THR A 115 -0.79 -6.39 0.54
N TRP A 116 -0.38 -5.17 0.22
CA TRP A 116 -0.30 -4.66 -1.15
C TRP A 116 0.93 -5.23 -1.88
N TRP A 117 0.78 -5.59 -3.15
CA TRP A 117 1.86 -6.13 -3.97
C TRP A 117 2.51 -5.00 -4.77
N GLU A 118 3.83 -4.83 -4.67
CA GLU A 118 4.59 -3.86 -5.48
C GLU A 118 4.66 -4.25 -6.95
N ASN A 119 4.55 -5.55 -7.24
CA ASN A 119 4.62 -6.13 -8.58
C ASN A 119 3.97 -7.52 -8.55
N VAL A 120 3.52 -8.00 -9.72
CA VAL A 120 2.98 -9.36 -9.84
C VAL A 120 4.10 -10.38 -9.83
N LEU A 121 5.11 -10.19 -10.68
CA LEU A 121 6.30 -11.04 -10.73
C LEU A 121 7.53 -10.23 -10.32
N SER A 122 8.44 -10.90 -9.61
CA SER A 122 9.63 -10.28 -9.02
C SER A 122 10.57 -9.59 -10.01
N HIS A 123 10.50 -9.96 -11.30
CA HIS A 123 11.35 -9.43 -12.36
C HIS A 123 10.67 -8.31 -13.17
N HIS A 124 9.37 -8.06 -12.99
CA HIS A 124 8.70 -6.94 -13.62
C HIS A 124 8.99 -5.63 -12.87
N PRO A 125 8.99 -4.48 -13.59
CA PRO A 125 9.19 -3.18 -12.98
C PRO A 125 8.20 -2.98 -11.83
N LYS A 126 8.72 -2.52 -10.69
CA LYS A 126 7.94 -2.28 -9.48
C LYS A 126 6.97 -1.13 -9.73
N ILE A 127 5.70 -1.35 -9.44
CA ILE A 127 4.72 -0.27 -9.31
C ILE A 127 4.98 0.41 -7.97
N ASP A 128 5.12 1.73 -8.01
CA ASP A 128 5.17 2.55 -6.80
C ASP A 128 3.77 2.58 -6.18
N THR A 129 3.58 1.80 -5.12
CA THR A 129 2.28 1.58 -4.45
C THR A 129 1.86 2.76 -3.57
N THR A 130 2.69 3.80 -3.45
CA THR A 130 2.40 5.01 -2.68
C THR A 130 1.24 5.85 -3.24
N LYS A 131 0.89 5.65 -4.53
CA LYS A 131 -0.16 6.39 -5.24
C LYS A 131 -1.48 5.63 -5.44
N ILE A 132 -1.58 4.37 -4.98
CA ILE A 132 -2.81 3.58 -5.16
C ILE A 132 -3.81 3.92 -4.06
N THR A 133 -4.75 4.83 -4.35
CA THR A 133 -5.93 5.05 -3.51
C THR A 133 -6.88 3.87 -3.62
N PRO A 134 -7.23 3.17 -2.51
CA PRO A 134 -8.27 2.16 -2.56
C PRO A 134 -9.62 2.81 -2.93
N GLU A 135 -10.35 2.19 -3.87
CA GLU A 135 -11.66 2.70 -4.35
C GLU A 135 -12.73 2.83 -3.25
N ASN A 136 -12.52 2.27 -2.05
CA ASN A 136 -13.41 2.45 -0.91
C ASN A 136 -13.01 3.69 -0.07
N SER A 137 -12.94 4.85 -0.72
CA SER A 137 -12.49 6.12 -0.12
C SER A 137 -13.57 6.87 0.67
N LYS A 138 -14.70 6.24 1.03
CA LYS A 138 -15.66 6.81 1.97
C LYS A 138 -15.58 6.10 3.31
N LEU A 139 -14.55 6.45 4.07
CA LEU A 139 -14.34 6.09 5.48
C LEU A 139 -15.53 6.40 6.40
N SER A 140 -16.50 7.20 5.92
CA SER A 140 -17.77 7.51 6.60
C SER A 140 -18.87 6.44 6.46
N GLU A 141 -18.74 5.49 5.52
CA GLU A 141 -19.74 4.45 5.25
C GLU A 141 -19.39 3.09 5.90
N LEU A 142 -18.25 3.02 6.59
CA LEU A 142 -17.77 1.82 7.29
C LEU A 142 -18.06 1.90 8.79
N ASP A 143 -18.56 0.81 9.36
CA ASP A 143 -18.82 0.68 10.80
C ASP A 143 -17.51 0.84 11.60
N GLY A 144 -17.61 1.40 12.82
CA GLY A 144 -16.47 1.96 13.57
C GLY A 144 -15.33 0.96 13.84
N GLU A 145 -15.66 -0.33 13.88
CA GLU A 145 -14.70 -1.44 14.02
C GLU A 145 -13.87 -1.67 12.75
N THR A 146 -14.49 -1.59 11.57
CA THR A 146 -13.82 -1.76 10.26
C THR A 146 -12.99 -0.54 9.92
N ARG A 147 -13.47 0.67 10.27
CA ARG A 147 -12.69 1.91 10.19
C ARG A 147 -11.43 1.85 11.05
N ALA A 148 -11.51 1.35 12.28
CA ALA A 148 -10.34 1.16 13.13
C ALA A 148 -9.35 0.15 12.51
N MET A 149 -9.83 -0.89 11.83
CA MET A 149 -8.97 -1.83 11.12
C MET A 149 -8.28 -1.19 9.90
N VAL A 150 -8.99 -0.37 9.12
CA VAL A 150 -8.45 0.36 7.96
C VAL A 150 -7.48 1.46 8.40
N GLU A 151 -7.79 2.25 9.42
CA GLU A 151 -6.89 3.26 10.00
C GLU A 151 -5.64 2.59 10.58
N LYS A 152 -5.78 1.48 11.31
CA LYS A 152 -4.66 0.71 11.85
C LYS A 152 -3.83 0.09 10.74
N MET A 153 -4.44 -0.30 9.62
CA MET A 153 -3.74 -0.83 8.46
C MET A 153 -3.03 0.27 7.66
N MET A 154 -3.64 1.45 7.48
CA MET A 154 -2.96 2.65 6.95
C MET A 154 -1.77 3.03 7.82
N VAL A 155 -1.93 2.98 9.15
CA VAL A 155 -0.86 3.23 10.12
C VAL A 155 0.22 2.15 10.04
N ILE A 156 -0.11 0.87 9.88
CA ILE A 156 0.87 -0.22 9.70
C ILE A 156 1.62 -0.08 8.38
N PHE A 157 0.96 0.32 7.28
CA PHE A 157 1.64 0.62 6.01
C PHE A 157 2.55 1.83 6.14
N TYR A 158 2.12 2.90 6.81
CA TYR A 158 2.97 4.06 7.13
C TYR A 158 4.14 3.67 8.05
N PHE A 159 3.92 2.82 9.05
CA PHE A 159 4.95 2.37 9.98
C PHE A 159 5.95 1.42 9.33
N SER A 160 5.50 0.53 8.44
CA SER A 160 6.36 -0.38 7.68
C SER A 160 7.20 0.39 6.66
N PHE A 161 6.64 1.46 6.08
CA PHE A 161 7.34 2.39 5.19
C PHE A 161 8.36 3.26 5.95
N LEU A 162 8.00 3.75 7.13
CA LEU A 162 8.91 4.44 8.05
C LEU A 162 10.01 3.51 8.57
N LEU A 163 9.70 2.25 8.88
CA LEU A 163 10.67 1.29 9.38
C LEU A 163 11.67 0.89 8.29
N HIS A 164 11.25 0.73 7.03
CA HIS A 164 12.18 0.51 5.93
C HIS A 164 13.10 1.72 5.66
N SER A 165 12.61 2.94 5.88
CA SER A 165 13.46 4.15 5.84
C SER A 165 14.38 4.27 7.08
N PHE A 166 13.97 3.75 8.24
CA PHE A 166 14.74 3.80 9.49
C PHE A 166 15.75 2.67 9.67
N VAL A 167 15.65 1.55 8.95
CA VAL A 167 16.65 0.46 9.04
C VAL A 167 18.03 0.89 8.49
N SER A 168 18.11 2.01 7.76
CA SER A 168 19.40 2.66 7.42
C SER A 168 19.97 3.54 8.54
N LEU A 169 19.21 3.86 9.59
CA LEU A 169 19.63 4.66 10.73
C LEU A 169 19.22 3.92 12.00
N GLY A 170 20.05 2.96 12.40
CA GLY A 170 19.84 2.09 13.56
C GLY A 170 19.47 2.87 14.82
N SER A 171 18.18 2.94 15.12
CA SER A 171 17.66 3.34 16.42
C SER A 171 16.28 2.74 16.60
N CYS A 172 16.19 1.81 17.55
CA CYS A 172 14.97 1.15 17.97
C CYS A 172 13.95 2.20 18.43
N ALA A 173 12.71 2.17 17.93
CA ALA A 173 11.65 3.13 18.25
C ALA A 173 11.38 3.32 19.76
N LEU A 174 11.73 2.32 20.59
CA LEU A 174 11.70 2.42 22.05
C LEU A 174 12.72 3.43 22.61
N CYS A 175 13.90 3.55 22.02
CA CYS A 175 14.90 4.54 22.43
C CYS A 175 14.45 5.97 22.08
N PHE A 176 13.78 6.15 20.94
CA PHE A 176 13.31 7.48 20.51
C PHE A 176 12.22 8.03 21.42
N LEU A 177 11.26 7.20 21.86
CA LEU A 177 10.25 7.61 22.84
C LEU A 177 10.88 7.93 24.21
N LEU A 178 11.83 7.11 24.68
CA LEU A 178 12.54 7.38 25.93
C LEU A 178 13.41 8.64 25.86
N GLN A 179 14.06 8.93 24.72
CA GLN A 179 14.84 10.15 24.51
C GLN A 179 13.94 11.39 24.38
N PHE A 180 12.80 11.27 23.71
CA PHE A 180 11.82 12.35 23.58
C PHE A 180 11.23 12.71 24.95
N ASP A 181 10.77 11.74 25.74
CA ASP A 181 10.23 12.00 27.08
C ASP A 181 11.29 12.57 28.03
N ASN A 182 12.56 12.15 27.92
CA ASN A 182 13.65 12.71 28.72
C ASN A 182 14.00 14.15 28.28
N GLN A 183 13.89 14.48 26.99
CA GLN A 183 14.04 15.84 26.47
C GLN A 183 12.87 16.76 26.85
N GLN A 184 11.62 16.27 26.84
CA GLN A 184 10.45 17.03 27.29
C GLN A 184 10.59 17.40 28.77
N LYS A 185 11.05 16.46 29.62
CA LYS A 185 11.35 16.72 31.04
C LYS A 185 12.42 17.79 31.23
N GLN A 186 13.49 17.80 30.43
CA GLN A 186 14.54 18.83 30.50
C GLN A 186 14.06 20.19 30.01
N MET A 187 13.17 20.23 29.03
CA MET A 187 12.54 21.46 28.52
C MET A 187 11.33 21.90 29.36
N GLY A 188 11.01 21.21 30.46
CA GLY A 188 9.85 21.51 31.31
C GLY A 188 8.50 21.34 30.60
N LYS A 189 8.46 20.60 29.49
CA LYS A 189 7.26 20.32 28.71
C LYS A 189 6.61 19.02 29.17
N PRO A 190 5.27 18.91 29.11
CA PRO A 190 4.56 17.71 29.55
C PRO A 190 4.98 16.49 28.73
N THR A 191 5.20 15.38 29.42
CA THR A 191 5.53 14.07 28.84
C THR A 191 4.37 13.52 28.00
N SER A 192 4.63 12.51 27.17
CA SER A 192 3.60 11.90 26.32
C SER A 192 2.34 11.47 27.11
N ASP A 193 2.51 10.93 28.31
CA ASP A 193 1.38 10.49 29.15
C ASP A 193 0.62 11.68 29.78
N GLU A 194 1.32 12.76 30.14
CA GLU A 194 0.71 13.98 30.66
C GLU A 194 -0.06 14.73 29.58
N GLN A 195 0.44 14.75 28.34
CA GLN A 195 -0.25 15.31 27.19
C GLN A 195 -1.58 14.59 26.92
N LYS A 196 -1.58 13.25 26.96
CA LYS A 196 -2.82 12.45 26.82
C LYS A 196 -3.82 12.72 27.93
N LYS A 197 -3.35 12.90 29.16
CA LYS A 197 -4.20 13.22 30.31
C LYS A 197 -4.83 14.61 30.17
N LEU A 198 -4.06 15.59 29.68
CA LEU A 198 -4.54 16.93 29.35
C LEU A 198 -5.58 16.91 28.23
N GLU A 199 -5.34 16.15 27.16
CA GLU A 199 -6.25 16.02 26.02
C GLU A 199 -7.58 15.35 26.42
N MET A 200 -7.53 14.30 27.24
CA MET A 200 -8.75 13.68 27.80
C MET A 200 -9.53 14.64 28.68
N LEU A 201 -8.84 15.42 29.51
CA LEU A 201 -9.47 16.39 30.39
C LEU A 201 -10.12 17.52 29.59
N ASP A 202 -9.47 18.00 28.52
CA ASP A 202 -10.02 19.05 27.65
C ASP A 202 -11.26 18.54 26.91
N LYS A 203 -11.21 17.31 26.41
CA LYS A 203 -12.36 16.64 25.79
C LYS A 203 -13.53 16.44 26.77
N PHE A 204 -13.24 16.17 28.03
CA PHE A 204 -14.24 16.02 29.09
C PHE A 204 -14.88 17.37 29.46
N LYS A 205 -14.09 18.44 29.53
CA LYS A 205 -14.57 19.81 29.75
C LYS A 205 -15.46 20.29 28.61
N ALA A 206 -15.09 19.98 27.36
CA ALA A 206 -15.88 20.31 26.19
C ALA A 206 -17.23 19.57 26.15
N ALA A 207 -17.29 18.34 26.64
CA ALA A 207 -18.51 17.54 26.70
C ALA A 207 -19.46 17.95 27.85
N HIS A 208 -18.95 18.61 28.88
CA HIS A 208 -19.72 19.01 30.07
C HIS A 208 -19.48 20.47 30.44
N PRO A 209 -19.99 21.43 29.64
CA PRO A 209 -19.78 22.87 29.86
C PRO A 209 -20.46 23.42 31.11
N GLU A 210 -21.34 22.65 31.76
CA GLU A 210 -22.04 23.03 33.00
C GLU A 210 -21.22 22.72 34.28
N MET A 211 -20.14 21.93 34.19
CA MET A 211 -19.30 21.62 35.35
C MET A 211 -18.16 22.64 35.51
N ASP A 212 -18.10 23.30 36.68
CA ASP A 212 -17.04 24.23 37.04
C ASP A 212 -15.80 23.49 37.61
N PHE A 213 -14.70 23.51 36.86
CA PHE A 213 -13.43 22.88 37.24
C PHE A 213 -12.46 23.81 38.00
N SER A 214 -12.90 25.00 38.41
CA SER A 214 -12.07 25.99 39.11
C SER A 214 -11.46 25.46 40.43
N ASN A 215 -12.09 24.45 41.05
CA ASN A 215 -11.65 23.85 42.31
C ASN A 215 -11.10 22.42 42.17
N ALA A 216 -10.88 21.92 40.95
CA ALA A 216 -10.40 20.56 40.72
C ALA A 216 -8.87 20.46 40.92
N LYS A 217 -8.43 19.63 41.88
CA LYS A 217 -7.00 19.38 42.13
C LYS A 217 -6.50 18.30 41.17
N ILE A 218 -5.86 18.73 40.09
CA ILE A 218 -5.25 17.84 39.10
C ILE A 218 -3.87 17.43 39.64
N GLY A 219 -3.81 16.25 40.25
CA GLY A 219 -2.57 15.55 40.59
C GLY A 219 -2.22 14.52 39.52
#